data_AF-A0A1C6BXE0-F1
#
_entry.id   AF-A0A1C6BXE0-F1
#
_cell.length_a   1.000
_cell.length_b   1.000
_cell.length_c   1.000
_cell.angle_alpha   90.00
_cell.angle_beta   90.00
_cell.angle_gamma   90.00
#
_symmetry.space_group_name_H-M   'P 1'
#
loop_
_entity.id
_entity.type
_entity.pdbx_description
1 polymer ?
#
loop_
_entity_poly.entity_id
_entity_poly.type
_entity_poly.pdbx_seq_one_letter_code
_entity_poly.pdbx_strand_id
1 'polypeptide(L)' 'MPRENEDGEIVACEGFRIEVFSDESENVEIDIFSAAVDFELMKNSIDEVEQFTKDYIDCEEKEYQRMMDEFNRD' A
#
# COMPACT_ATOMS: atom_id res chain seq x y z
N MET A 1 -5.91 -11.71 7.02
CA MET A 1 -6.41 -10.32 7.01
C MET A 1 -7.87 -10.32 6.59
N PRO A 2 -8.78 -9.69 7.34
CA PRO A 2 -10.19 -9.68 6.98
C PRO A 2 -10.42 -8.82 5.74
N ARG A 3 -11.02 -9.39 4.69
CA ARG A 3 -11.47 -8.67 3.49
C ARG A 3 -12.92 -9.00 3.20
N GLU A 4 -13.66 -8.03 2.69
CA GLU A 4 -15.02 -8.22 2.20
C GLU A 4 -14.94 -8.72 0.75
N ASN A 5 -15.57 -9.86 0.46
CA ASN A 5 -15.68 -10.38 -0.91
C ASN A 5 -16.86 -9.71 -1.65
N GLU A 6 -17.07 -10.08 -2.92
CA GLU A 6 -18.16 -9.53 -3.75
C GLU A 6 -19.57 -9.79 -3.18
N ASP A 7 -19.71 -10.84 -2.34
CA ASP A 7 -20.96 -11.21 -1.67
C ASP A 7 -21.19 -10.47 -0.34
N GLY A 8 -20.26 -9.60 0.07
CA GLY A 8 -20.32 -8.87 1.34
C GLY A 8 -19.88 -9.70 2.56
N GLU A 9 -19.29 -10.88 2.35
CA GLU A 9 -18.80 -11.75 3.41
C GLU A 9 -17.35 -11.40 3.80
N ILE A 10 -17.09 -11.38 5.11
CA ILE A 10 -15.72 -11.18 5.62
C ILE A 10 -14.96 -12.50 5.59
N VAL A 11 -13.98 -12.57 4.69
CA VAL A 11 -13.07 -13.71 4.54
C VAL A 11 -11.70 -13.39 5.12
N ALA A 12 -11.04 -14.40 5.69
CA ALA A 12 -9.68 -14.27 6.17
C ALA A 12 -8.70 -14.63 5.04
N CYS A 13 -8.04 -13.62 4.47
CA CYS A 13 -7.06 -13.80 3.40
C CYS A 13 -5.63 -13.94 3.94
N GLU A 14 -4.80 -14.65 3.19
CA GLU A 14 -3.34 -14.52 3.30
C GLU A 14 -2.89 -13.16 2.75
N GLY A 15 -1.71 -12.70 3.15
CA GLY A 15 -1.20 -11.41 2.74
C GLY A 15 -0.09 -10.88 3.63
N PHE A 16 0.25 -9.63 3.41
CA PHE A 16 1.34 -8.94 4.09
C PHE A 16 0.84 -7.66 4.76
N ARG A 17 1.42 -7.36 5.93
CA ARG A 17 1.38 -6.03 6.51
C ARG A 17 2.64 -5.31 6.05
N ILE A 18 2.48 -4.13 5.47
CA ILE A 18 3.56 -3.29 4.97
C ILE A 18 3.66 -2.09 5.90
N GLU A 19 4.88 -1.83 6.37
CA GLU A 19 5.22 -0.72 7.24
C GLU A 19 6.26 0.12 6.51
N VAL A 20 5.94 1.39 6.25
CA VAL A 20 6.78 2.32 5.50
C VAL A 20 7.42 3.28 6.49
N PHE A 21 8.75 3.36 6.45
CA PHE A 21 9.53 4.24 7.31
C PHE A 21 10.26 5.31 6.51
N SER A 22 10.65 6.40 7.17
CA SER A 22 11.42 7.49 6.55
C SER A 22 12.81 7.07 6.10
N ASP A 23 13.38 6.07 6.77
CA ASP A 23 14.73 5.60 6.57
C ASP A 23 14.91 4.21 7.19
N GLU A 24 16.09 3.63 6.96
CA GLU A 24 16.49 2.30 7.42
C GLU A 24 16.57 2.18 8.95
N SER A 25 16.56 3.28 9.72
CA SER A 25 16.57 3.20 11.17
C SER A 25 15.19 2.87 11.75
N GLU A 26 14.14 2.89 10.92
CA GLU A 26 12.75 2.53 11.28
C GLU A 26 12.18 3.35 12.46
N ASN A 27 12.75 4.52 12.73
CA ASN A 27 12.35 5.34 13.88
C ASN A 27 11.12 6.22 13.62
N VAL A 28 10.87 6.58 12.36
CA VAL A 28 9.71 7.39 11.96
C VAL A 28 8.91 6.61 10.93
N GLU A 29 7.79 6.06 11.37
CA GLU A 29 6.78 5.45 10.51
C GLU A 29 6.04 6.53 9.74
N ILE A 30 5.97 6.35 8.42
CA ILE A 30 5.23 7.21 7.49
C ILE A 30 3.82 6.67 7.29
N ASP A 31 3.71 5.36 7.07
CA ASP A 31 2.44 4.71 6.75
C ASP A 31 2.42 3.21 7.11
N ILE A 32 1.22 2.68 7.36
CA ILE A 32 0.96 1.24 7.52
C ILE A 32 -0.23 0.86 6.67
N PHE A 33 -0.02 -0.10 5.78
CA PHE A 33 -1.10 -0.69 5.01
C PHE A 33 -0.94 -2.20 4.86
N SER A 34 -1.89 -2.81 4.16
CA SER A 34 -1.92 -4.25 4.00
C SER A 34 -2.36 -4.66 2.61
N ALA A 35 -1.77 -5.72 2.09
CA ALA A 35 -2.09 -6.27 0.78
C ALA A 35 -2.45 -7.75 0.93
N ALA A 36 -3.64 -8.11 0.46
CA ALA A 36 -4.15 -9.48 0.53
C ALA A 36 -3.92 -10.20 -0.80
N VAL A 37 -3.60 -11.49 -0.71
CA VAL A 37 -3.51 -12.39 -1.86
C VAL A 37 -4.91 -12.62 -2.42
N ASP A 38 -5.00 -12.65 -3.75
CA ASP A 38 -6.23 -12.71 -4.55
C ASP A 38 -7.06 -11.40 -4.55
N PHE A 39 -6.56 -10.33 -3.92
CA PHE A 39 -7.19 -9.00 -3.92
C PHE A 39 -6.24 -7.95 -4.53
N GLU A 40 -5.20 -7.56 -3.80
CA GLU A 40 -4.14 -6.68 -4.30
C GLU A 40 -2.95 -7.45 -4.87
N LEU A 41 -2.65 -8.61 -4.27
CA LEU A 41 -1.55 -9.47 -4.67
C LEU A 41 -2.08 -10.65 -5.49
N MET A 42 -1.46 -10.90 -6.63
CA MET A 42 -1.59 -12.10 -7.46
C MET A 42 -1.03 -13.37 -6.79
N LYS A 43 0.01 -13.28 -5.95
CA LYS A 43 0.66 -14.41 -5.26
C LYS A 43 1.24 -14.00 -3.91
N ASN A 44 1.31 -14.99 -3.03
CA ASN A 44 1.97 -14.86 -1.73
C ASN A 44 3.50 -14.93 -1.88
N SER A 45 4.15 -13.83 -2.30
CA SER A 45 5.62 -13.77 -2.41
C SER A 45 6.19 -12.39 -2.08
N ILE A 46 7.44 -12.38 -1.60
CA ILE A 46 8.17 -11.15 -1.24
C ILE A 46 8.40 -10.27 -2.46
N ASP A 47 8.85 -10.85 -3.58
CA ASP A 47 9.12 -10.10 -4.82
C ASP A 47 7.87 -9.35 -5.29
N GLU A 48 6.70 -9.96 -5.12
CA GLU A 48 5.45 -9.36 -5.54
C GLU A 48 4.99 -8.23 -4.64
N VAL A 49 5.01 -8.42 -3.32
CA VAL A 49 4.66 -7.34 -2.39
C VAL A 49 5.67 -6.19 -2.48
N GLU A 50 6.94 -6.47 -2.78
CA GLU A 50 7.95 -5.43 -3.02
C GLU A 50 7.59 -4.57 -4.25
N GLN A 51 7.24 -5.20 -5.38
CA GLN A 51 6.80 -4.46 -6.58
C GLN A 51 5.51 -3.68 -6.31
N PHE A 52 4.52 -4.30 -5.68
CA PHE A 52 3.28 -3.63 -5.28
C PHE A 52 3.55 -2.40 -4.40
N THR A 53 4.44 -2.52 -3.42
CA THR A 53 4.79 -1.42 -2.51
C THR A 53 5.46 -0.26 -3.27
N LYS A 54 6.34 -0.56 -4.23
CA LYS A 54 6.97 0.47 -5.08
C LYS A 54 5.95 1.20 -5.93
N ASP A 55 5.04 0.47 -6.56
CA ASP A 55 3.98 1.04 -7.39
C ASP A 55 3.02 1.91 -6.55
N TYR A 56 2.68 1.44 -5.34
CA TYR A 56 1.85 2.20 -4.38
C TYR A 56 2.49 3.53 -4.00
N ILE A 57 3.75 3.53 -3.57
CA ILE A 57 4.47 4.75 -3.16
C ILE A 57 4.59 5.74 -4.33
N ASP A 58 4.92 5.26 -5.53
CA ASP A 58 5.02 6.11 -6.73
C ASP A 58 3.67 6.75 -7.11
N CYS A 59 2.55 6.06 -6.88
CA CYS A 59 1.22 6.63 -7.09
C CYS A 59 0.89 7.72 -6.07
N GLU A 60 1.13 7.46 -4.78
CA GLU A 60 0.88 8.44 -3.71
C GLU A 60 1.74 9.69 -3.92
N GLU A 61 3.04 9.55 -4.24
CA GLU A 61 3.93 10.68 -4.49
C GLU A 61 3.41 11.56 -5.65
N LYS A 62 2.93 10.94 -6.74
CA LYS A 62 2.35 11.67 -7.87
C LYS A 62 1.09 12.43 -7.50
N GLU A 63 0.22 11.85 -6.68
CA GLU A 63 -0.98 12.52 -6.19
C GLU A 63 -0.62 13.69 -5.25
N TYR A 64 0.36 13.52 -4.35
CA TYR A 64 0.88 14.62 -3.53
C TYR A 64 1.46 15.76 -4.37
N GLN A 65 2.26 15.43 -5.39
CA GLN A 65 2.83 16.43 -6.31
C GLN A 65 1.71 17.21 -7.03
N ARG A 66 0.66 16.53 -7.51
CA ARG A 66 -0.50 17.18 -8.14
C ARG A 66 -1.20 18.14 -7.18
N MET A 67 -1.44 17.72 -5.94
CA MET A 67 -2.07 18.57 -4.93
C MET A 67 -1.21 19.78 -4.59
N MET A 68 0.11 19.62 -4.47
CA MET A 68 1.03 20.74 -4.25
C MET A 68 1.05 21.70 -5.44
N ASP A 69 1.09 21.19 -6.66
CA ASP A 69 1.06 22.01 -7.87
C ASP A 69 -0.25 22.78 -8.03
N GLU A 70 -1.38 22.21 -7.61
CA GLU A 70 -2.67 22.89 -7.56
C GLU A 70 -2.68 23.98 -6.50
N PHE A 71 -2.19 23.70 -5.29
CA PHE A 71 -2.09 24.69 -4.21
C PHE A 71 -1.16 25.86 -4.54
N ASN A 72 -0.04 25.60 -5.21
CA ASN A 72 0.93 26.64 -5.60
C ASN A 72 0.52 27.46 -6.84
N ARG A 73 -0.62 27.12 -7.47
CA ARG A 73 -1.18 27.87 -8.61
C ARG A 73 -2.10 29.03 -8.21
N ASP A 74 -2.38 29.18 -6.92
CA ASP A 74 -3.10 30.30 -6.29
C ASP A 74 -2.15 31.35 -5.67
#